data_AF-A0A842W4X2-F1
#
_entry.id   AF-A0A842W4X2-F1
#
_cell.length_a   1.000
_cell.length_b   1.000
_cell.length_c   1.000
_cell.angle_alpha   90.00
_cell.angle_beta   90.00
_cell.angle_gamma   90.00
#
_symmetry.space_group_name_H-M   'P 1'
#
loop_
_entity.id
_entity.type
_entity.pdbx_description
1 polymer ?
#
loop_
_entity_poly.entity_id
_entity_poly.type
_entity_poly.pdbx_seq_one_letter_code
_entity_poly.pdbx_strand_id
1 'polypeptide(L)'
;MMGLKGLLKQIRNDHWGKKKSLCYPDVTQKYFDFLKNQDHPDASFSQLCIGQKRWGKTLLSMAAIDKLMANNKDRMLYLLDAEVLEEEISKEFPNRVVSTDQIANIPNNSIIYFDESLVSLSGKRALTKFSRKVGEALAFTSHKKVIVIGNAQTDGLIKDLRDKAEIIILGRLPLFFLEDARESFIKELADKLHTLPKSKAYIFANSFDLTVKGKLIGDKRKWCSWFTDKISRNMSDRSLDTDKERKIQELKYMSKLIKEIEDKYSDKELLGSKLTKKLKGYYLLEDLNKYIFIDERNLWSDLESILLARANDRKRDTKETENISVSITFKESESFPEFLRRNLKVIDKNLAEMCYFWAKGLSYREIFACLPDVSDHEISVTLKEFRESGVNGNNELRSGFLFERWFAQELDGSKGEIGGQSNDPDYIDENGDLYSLKCYSNIKKSLSFSQHKDFGPAYRLAKKKQCKFTAVLYNPKWDHPMRSKKLDPREDPDNVNFFKSGERG
;
A
#
# COMPACT_ATOMS: atom_id res chain seq x y z
N MET A 1 -19.51 29.35 -4.12
CA MET A 1 -19.05 28.24 -3.25
C MET A 1 -17.89 27.55 -3.91
N MET A 2 -16.76 27.38 -3.21
CA MET A 2 -15.60 26.71 -3.78
C MET A 2 -15.77 25.19 -3.62
N GLY A 3 -15.88 24.46 -4.73
CA GLY A 3 -16.04 23.00 -4.70
C GLY A 3 -14.84 22.30 -4.05
N LEU A 4 -15.02 21.09 -3.53
CA LEU A 4 -14.00 20.32 -2.78
C LEU A 4 -12.66 20.18 -3.54
N LYS A 5 -12.69 20.08 -4.89
CA LYS A 5 -11.47 20.11 -5.73
C LYS A 5 -10.77 21.47 -5.70
N GLY A 6 -11.54 22.57 -5.69
CA GLY A 6 -11.03 23.92 -5.53
C GLY A 6 -10.47 24.15 -4.14
N LEU A 7 -11.16 23.68 -3.09
CA LEU A 7 -10.70 23.74 -1.70
C LEU A 7 -9.42 22.90 -1.48
N LEU A 8 -9.33 21.68 -2.03
CA LEU A 8 -8.12 20.84 -1.94
C LEU A 8 -6.96 21.40 -2.77
N LYS A 9 -7.24 22.00 -3.93
CA LYS A 9 -6.22 22.68 -4.74
C LYS A 9 -5.76 23.98 -4.07
N GLN A 10 -6.65 24.68 -3.37
CA GLN A 10 -6.33 25.85 -2.57
C GLN A 10 -5.57 25.46 -1.30
N ILE A 11 -6.00 24.46 -0.52
CA ILE A 11 -5.24 23.93 0.63
C ILE A 11 -3.87 23.42 0.19
N ARG A 12 -3.77 22.75 -0.97
CA ARG A 12 -2.47 22.35 -1.54
C ARG A 12 -1.63 23.57 -1.94
N ASN A 13 -2.21 24.60 -2.55
CA ASN A 13 -1.48 25.82 -2.91
C ASN A 13 -1.16 26.72 -1.71
N ASP A 14 -1.95 26.67 -0.65
CA ASP A 14 -1.85 27.52 0.55
C ASP A 14 -0.97 26.85 1.63
N HIS A 15 -0.91 25.51 1.69
CA HIS A 15 0.08 24.76 2.51
C HIS A 15 1.39 24.48 1.77
N TRP A 16 1.35 24.33 0.44
CA TRP A 16 2.50 24.00 -0.41
C TRP A 16 2.66 25.09 -1.46
N GLY A 17 2.74 26.34 -0.97
CA GLY A 17 2.99 27.53 -1.79
C GLY A 17 3.98 27.22 -2.89
N LYS A 18 3.77 27.77 -4.10
CA LYS A 18 4.67 27.69 -5.27
C LYS A 18 6.10 28.03 -4.86
N LYS A 19 6.81 27.10 -4.23
CA LYS A 19 8.20 27.22 -3.83
C LYS A 19 8.96 27.09 -5.13
N LYS A 20 9.73 28.13 -5.48
CA LYS A 20 10.79 28.04 -6.48
C LYS A 20 11.45 26.68 -6.31
N SER A 21 11.48 25.88 -7.37
CA SER A 21 12.15 24.58 -7.38
C SER A 21 13.59 24.79 -6.90
N LEU A 22 13.84 24.53 -5.62
CA LEU A 22 15.17 24.58 -5.04
C LEU A 22 16.04 23.54 -5.75
N CYS A 23 16.91 24.04 -6.62
CA CYS A 23 17.89 23.23 -7.33
C CYS A 23 19.15 23.16 -6.47
N TYR A 24 19.32 22.06 -5.73
CA TYR A 24 20.57 21.79 -5.03
C TYR A 24 21.58 21.19 -6.01
N PRO A 25 22.83 21.70 -6.06
CA PRO A 25 23.87 21.21 -6.96
C PRO A 25 24.34 19.81 -6.57
N ASP A 26 24.88 19.07 -7.53
CA ASP A 26 25.62 17.84 -7.25
C ASP A 26 26.96 18.21 -6.60
N VAL A 27 27.20 17.69 -5.41
CA VAL A 27 28.42 17.94 -4.61
C VAL A 27 29.14 16.64 -4.27
N THR A 28 28.82 15.54 -4.98
CA THR A 28 29.33 14.20 -4.69
C THR A 28 30.86 14.16 -4.67
N GLN A 29 31.49 14.68 -5.72
CA GLN A 29 32.95 14.73 -5.82
C GLN A 29 33.57 15.60 -4.70
N LYS A 30 33.02 16.80 -4.48
CA LYS A 30 33.48 17.72 -3.43
C LYS A 30 33.43 17.09 -2.03
N TYR A 31 32.38 16.32 -1.72
CA TYR A 31 32.26 15.61 -0.46
C TYR A 31 33.32 14.51 -0.31
N PHE A 32 33.55 13.69 -1.35
CA PHE A 32 34.58 12.65 -1.28
C PHE A 32 36.01 13.20 -1.27
N ASP A 33 36.26 14.33 -1.93
CA ASP A 33 37.55 15.01 -1.84
C ASP A 33 37.78 15.61 -0.46
N PHE A 34 36.74 16.18 0.17
CA PHE A 34 36.80 16.57 1.58
C PHE A 34 37.19 15.38 2.47
N LEU A 35 36.53 14.22 2.34
CA LEU A 35 36.85 13.04 3.16
C LEU A 35 38.31 12.58 2.99
N LYS A 36 38.84 12.60 1.76
CA LYS A 36 40.25 12.27 1.51
C LYS A 36 41.20 13.28 2.17
N ASN A 37 40.84 14.56 2.15
CA ASN A 37 41.64 15.60 2.77
C ASN A 37 41.62 15.52 4.31
N GLN A 38 40.61 14.87 4.89
CA GLN A 38 40.51 14.60 6.33
C GLN A 38 41.25 13.31 6.75
N ASP A 39 42.02 12.68 5.86
CA ASP A 39 42.84 11.50 6.16
C ASP A 39 44.15 11.87 6.89
N HIS A 40 44.07 12.70 7.94
CA HIS A 40 45.20 13.08 8.80
C HIS A 40 44.85 12.97 10.29
N PRO A 41 45.85 12.82 11.20
CA PRO A 41 45.61 12.54 12.62
C PRO A 41 44.76 13.58 13.37
N ASP A 42 44.79 14.83 12.89
CA ASP A 42 44.09 15.94 13.52
C ASP A 42 42.64 16.13 13.06
N ALA A 43 42.17 15.32 12.11
CA ALA A 43 40.85 15.48 11.53
C ALA A 43 39.76 15.24 12.57
N SER A 44 38.77 16.13 12.59
CA SER A 44 37.61 16.01 13.45
C SER A 44 36.39 16.64 12.81
N PHE A 45 35.31 15.87 12.79
CA PHE A 45 33.97 16.32 12.43
C PHE A 45 32.95 15.29 12.90
N SER A 46 31.69 15.69 12.91
CA SER A 46 30.55 14.82 13.15
C SER A 46 29.69 14.69 11.89
N GLN A 47 29.41 13.46 11.49
CA GLN A 47 28.54 13.12 10.36
C GLN A 47 27.36 12.28 10.80
N LEU A 48 26.17 12.65 10.32
CA LEU A 48 24.92 11.95 10.60
C LEU A 48 24.18 11.63 9.31
N CYS A 49 23.97 10.33 9.06
CA CYS A 49 23.21 9.80 7.94
C CYS A 49 21.79 9.42 8.40
N ILE A 50 20.77 10.11 7.91
CA ILE A 50 19.36 9.89 8.29
C ILE A 50 18.57 9.39 7.08
N GLY A 51 17.83 8.30 7.21
CA GLY A 51 17.06 7.73 6.11
C GLY A 51 16.41 6.39 6.43
N GLN A 52 15.39 6.03 5.65
CA GLN A 52 14.65 4.78 5.82
C GLN A 52 15.54 3.52 5.73
N LYS A 53 15.00 2.40 6.24
CA LYS A 53 15.59 1.07 6.06
C LYS A 53 15.90 0.81 4.57
N ARG A 54 17.03 0.16 4.30
CA ARG A 54 17.45 -0.25 2.93
C ARG A 54 17.66 0.89 1.91
N TRP A 55 17.82 2.13 2.37
CA TRP A 55 18.26 3.25 1.51
C TRP A 55 19.79 3.29 1.30
N GLY A 56 20.55 2.50 2.08
CA GLY A 56 22.01 2.42 1.97
C GLY A 56 22.76 3.42 2.86
N LYS A 57 22.30 3.64 4.10
CA LYS A 57 22.99 4.48 5.10
C LYS A 57 24.34 3.88 5.47
N THR A 58 24.33 2.63 5.94
CA THR A 58 25.52 1.85 6.31
C THR A 58 26.52 1.84 5.16
N LEU A 59 26.06 1.57 3.92
CA LEU A 59 26.91 1.59 2.72
C LEU A 59 27.58 2.95 2.49
N LEU A 60 26.86 4.06 2.67
CA LEU A 60 27.42 5.42 2.56
C LEU A 60 28.43 5.71 3.67
N SER A 61 28.13 5.32 4.91
CA SER A 61 29.02 5.52 6.05
C SER A 61 30.29 4.67 5.94
N MET A 62 30.19 3.44 5.45
CA MET A 62 31.36 2.60 5.15
C MET A 62 32.20 3.17 4.01
N ALA A 63 31.57 3.75 2.98
CA ALA A 63 32.30 4.48 1.94
C ALA A 63 33.05 5.71 2.50
N ALA A 64 32.51 6.37 3.53
CA ALA A 64 33.22 7.46 4.20
C ALA A 64 34.40 6.95 5.03
N ILE A 65 34.19 5.90 5.83
CA ILE A 65 35.22 5.24 6.64
C ILE A 65 36.38 4.76 5.75
N ASP A 66 36.07 4.13 4.62
CA ASP A 66 37.04 3.68 3.62
C ASP A 66 37.99 4.79 3.18
N LYS A 67 37.47 6.00 2.92
CA LYS A 67 38.30 7.15 2.53
C LYS A 67 39.11 7.73 3.67
N LEU A 68 38.57 7.70 4.90
CA LEU A 68 39.22 8.25 6.10
C LEU A 68 40.30 7.33 6.69
N MET A 69 40.32 6.06 6.30
CA MET A 69 41.26 5.05 6.80
C MET A 69 42.29 4.60 5.75
N ALA A 70 42.16 5.08 4.50
CA ALA A 70 42.94 4.62 3.35
C ALA A 70 44.44 4.83 3.52
N ASN A 71 44.90 6.01 3.94
CA ASN A 71 46.32 6.33 4.09
C ASN A 71 46.76 6.44 5.56
N ASN A 72 45.86 6.77 6.49
CA ASN A 72 46.17 6.84 7.91
C ASN A 72 46.08 5.45 8.56
N LYS A 73 47.19 4.72 8.59
CA LYS A 73 47.28 3.34 9.12
C LYS A 73 47.04 3.23 10.63
N ASP A 74 47.28 4.31 11.37
CA ASP A 74 47.18 4.34 12.83
C ASP A 74 45.75 4.68 13.30
N ARG A 75 44.87 5.12 12.39
CA ARG A 75 43.49 5.44 12.73
C ARG A 75 42.71 4.18 13.09
N MET A 76 42.11 4.18 14.27
CA MET A 76 41.27 3.09 14.77
C MET A 76 39.78 3.38 14.56
N LEU A 77 39.00 2.35 14.26
CA LEU A 77 37.54 2.40 14.16
C LEU A 77 36.93 1.74 15.41
N TYR A 78 36.19 2.53 16.18
CA TYR A 78 35.45 2.08 17.34
C TYR A 78 33.97 1.91 17.00
N LEU A 79 33.48 0.67 17.13
CA LEU A 79 32.09 0.31 16.89
C LEU A 79 31.31 0.41 18.20
N LEU A 80 30.38 1.36 18.29
CA LEU A 80 29.49 1.52 19.43
C LEU A 80 28.17 0.79 19.15
N ASP A 81 27.88 -0.26 19.93
CA ASP A 81 26.70 -1.12 19.80
C ASP A 81 26.48 -1.69 18.38
N ALA A 82 27.58 -1.94 17.65
CA ALA A 82 27.57 -2.41 16.26
C ALA A 82 28.43 -3.67 16.04
N GLU A 83 28.51 -4.55 17.05
CA GLU A 83 29.31 -5.78 17.07
C GLU A 83 29.06 -6.69 15.86
N VAL A 84 27.83 -6.67 15.32
CA VAL A 84 27.44 -7.48 14.15
C VAL A 84 28.23 -7.10 12.88
N LEU A 85 28.78 -5.88 12.82
CA LEU A 85 29.61 -5.41 11.70
C LEU A 85 31.11 -5.71 11.89
N GLU A 86 31.53 -6.06 13.10
CA GLU A 86 32.96 -6.15 13.45
C GLU A 86 33.71 -7.15 12.58
N GLU A 87 33.16 -8.34 12.38
CA GLU A 87 33.82 -9.41 11.61
C GLU A 87 34.10 -8.98 10.16
N GLU A 88 33.13 -8.37 9.50
CA GLU A 88 33.24 -7.98 8.09
C GLU A 88 34.15 -6.77 7.90
N ILE A 89 34.07 -5.79 8.81
CA ILE A 89 34.95 -4.62 8.75
C ILE A 89 36.39 -4.99 9.11
N SER A 90 36.60 -5.94 10.03
CA SER A 90 37.94 -6.41 10.42
C SER A 90 38.67 -7.15 9.30
N LYS A 91 37.93 -7.72 8.33
CA LYS A 91 38.54 -8.31 7.12
C LYS A 91 39.22 -7.24 6.25
N GLU A 92 38.63 -6.05 6.15
CA GLU A 92 39.18 -4.93 5.37
C GLU A 92 40.21 -4.12 6.18
N PHE A 93 39.97 -3.91 7.47
CA PHE A 93 40.87 -3.17 8.36
C PHE A 93 41.37 -4.04 9.52
N PRO A 94 42.25 -5.03 9.26
CA PRO A 94 42.77 -5.92 10.29
C PRO A 94 43.43 -5.17 11.44
N ASN A 95 43.12 -5.57 12.67
CA ASN A 95 43.64 -4.98 13.93
C ASN A 95 43.33 -3.49 14.14
N ARG A 96 42.45 -2.91 13.33
CA ARG A 96 42.08 -1.49 13.39
C ARG A 96 40.63 -1.25 13.79
N VAL A 97 39.90 -2.31 14.12
CA VAL A 97 38.48 -2.28 14.51
C VAL A 97 38.37 -2.77 15.94
N VAL A 98 37.61 -2.04 16.76
CA VAL A 98 37.36 -2.39 18.16
C VAL A 98 35.89 -2.13 18.49
N SER A 99 35.16 -3.16 18.91
CA SER A 99 33.85 -2.95 19.53
C SER A 99 34.02 -2.44 20.96
N THR A 100 33.30 -1.37 21.32
CA THR A 100 33.35 -0.80 22.68
C THR A 100 32.03 -0.19 23.09
N ASP A 101 31.75 -0.23 24.40
CA ASP A 101 30.66 0.51 25.01
C ASP A 101 31.16 1.79 25.73
N GLN A 102 32.46 2.06 25.77
CA GLN A 102 33.07 3.16 26.55
C GLN A 102 33.73 4.22 25.67
N ILE A 103 33.12 5.41 25.61
CA ILE A 103 33.63 6.53 24.79
C ILE A 103 34.81 7.26 25.47
N ALA A 104 34.85 7.25 26.81
CA ALA A 104 35.88 7.97 27.57
C ALA A 104 37.31 7.53 27.24
N ASN A 105 37.49 6.26 26.89
CA ASN A 105 38.80 5.63 26.64
C ASN A 105 39.21 5.64 25.16
N ILE A 106 38.43 6.28 24.30
CA ILE A 106 38.74 6.35 22.87
C ILE A 106 39.92 7.33 22.69
N PRO A 107 41.03 6.89 22.06
CA PRO A 107 42.21 7.71 21.83
C PRO A 107 41.96 8.71 20.70
N ASN A 108 42.83 9.72 20.61
CA ASN A 108 42.83 10.66 19.50
C ASN A 108 43.10 9.93 18.17
N ASN A 109 42.80 10.59 17.04
CA ASN A 109 42.92 9.98 15.71
C ASN A 109 42.07 8.70 15.58
N SER A 110 40.83 8.75 16.06
CA SER A 110 39.90 7.62 15.98
C SER A 110 38.63 7.99 15.22
N ILE A 111 37.96 6.97 14.69
CA ILE A 111 36.59 7.07 14.18
C ILE A 111 35.68 6.36 15.18
N ILE A 112 34.63 7.03 15.62
CA ILE A 112 33.53 6.40 16.36
C ILE A 112 32.40 6.19 15.36
N TYR A 113 31.98 4.94 15.21
CA TYR A 113 30.85 4.58 14.36
C TYR A 113 29.74 3.94 15.17
N PHE A 114 28.50 4.34 14.88
CA PHE A 114 27.31 3.70 15.43
C PHE A 114 26.25 3.48 14.34
N ASP A 115 25.74 2.25 14.26
CA ASP A 115 24.66 1.87 13.35
C ASP A 115 23.34 1.71 14.11
N GLU A 116 22.24 2.25 13.56
CA GLU A 116 20.86 2.09 14.07
C GLU A 116 20.64 2.29 15.58
N SER A 117 21.28 3.32 16.12
CA SER A 117 21.21 3.85 17.51
C SER A 117 19.83 4.20 18.11
N LEU A 118 18.73 3.95 17.40
CA LEU A 118 17.35 4.10 17.90
C LEU A 118 16.63 2.77 18.10
N VAL A 119 17.12 1.67 17.51
CA VAL A 119 16.43 0.37 17.51
C VAL A 119 16.77 -0.45 18.76
N SER A 120 17.93 -0.21 19.39
CA SER A 120 18.35 -0.89 20.63
C SER A 120 17.68 -0.36 21.89
N LEU A 121 16.80 0.65 21.79
CA LEU A 121 16.32 1.35 22.97
C LEU A 121 14.81 1.62 22.90
N SER A 122 14.04 0.84 23.66
CA SER A 122 12.74 1.29 24.15
C SER A 122 12.86 2.75 24.60
N GLY A 123 11.95 3.63 24.17
CA GLY A 123 12.07 5.08 24.36
C GLY A 123 12.31 5.54 25.81
N LYS A 124 12.08 4.69 26.81
CA LYS A 124 12.41 4.95 28.23
C LYS A 124 13.84 4.59 28.65
N ARG A 125 14.50 3.59 28.03
CA ARG A 125 15.92 3.27 28.27
C ARG A 125 16.86 4.06 27.33
N ALA A 126 16.34 4.49 26.18
CA ALA A 126 17.08 5.26 25.18
C ALA A 126 17.62 6.58 25.69
N LEU A 127 16.75 7.25 26.45
CA LEU A 127 16.90 8.66 26.77
C LEU A 127 17.98 8.95 27.81
N THR A 128 18.47 7.96 28.58
CA THR A 128 19.32 8.28 29.75
C THR A 128 20.79 7.91 29.60
N LYS A 129 21.16 6.70 29.16
CA LYS A 129 22.59 6.27 29.12
C LYS A 129 23.21 6.33 27.73
N PHE A 130 22.57 5.74 26.73
CA PHE A 130 23.08 5.71 25.37
C PHE A 130 23.02 7.10 24.70
N SER A 131 21.89 7.79 24.85
CA SER A 131 21.75 9.20 24.43
C SER A 131 22.83 10.12 25.02
N ARG A 132 23.18 9.91 26.29
CA ARG A 132 24.26 10.62 26.97
C ARG A 132 25.62 10.28 26.36
N LYS A 133 25.89 8.99 26.10
CA LYS A 133 27.09 8.52 25.40
C LYS A 133 27.23 9.16 24.00
N VAL A 134 26.19 9.14 23.16
CA VAL A 134 26.27 9.76 21.82
C VAL A 134 26.40 11.28 21.91
N GLY A 135 25.70 11.92 22.84
CA GLY A 135 25.83 13.36 23.10
C GLY A 135 27.22 13.75 23.60
N GLU A 136 27.83 12.89 24.42
CA GLU A 136 29.24 12.97 24.81
C GLU A 136 30.14 12.82 23.59
N ALA A 137 30.00 11.75 22.78
CA ALA A 137 30.83 11.56 21.57
C ALA A 137 30.82 12.77 20.63
N LEU A 138 29.65 13.35 20.38
CA LEU A 138 29.51 14.56 19.55
C LEU A 138 30.08 15.83 20.20
N ALA A 139 30.14 15.90 21.54
CA ALA A 139 30.85 16.97 22.23
C ALA A 139 32.37 16.71 22.28
N PHE A 140 32.80 15.44 22.18
CA PHE A 140 34.19 15.02 22.23
C PHE A 140 34.94 15.20 20.90
N THR A 141 34.24 15.33 19.76
CA THR A 141 34.85 15.50 18.43
C THR A 141 35.89 16.63 18.45
N SER A 142 35.45 17.85 18.78
CA SER A 142 36.28 19.06 18.74
C SER A 142 37.49 19.03 19.68
N HIS A 143 37.44 18.24 20.76
CA HIS A 143 38.50 18.22 21.78
C HIS A 143 39.48 17.06 21.64
N LYS A 144 39.06 15.92 21.06
CA LYS A 144 39.88 14.70 21.00
C LYS A 144 40.41 14.36 19.60
N LYS A 145 40.22 15.20 18.58
CA LYS A 145 40.63 14.88 17.19
C LYS A 145 40.02 13.54 16.75
N VAL A 146 38.73 13.40 17.01
CA VAL A 146 37.94 12.20 16.72
C VAL A 146 36.90 12.54 15.68
N ILE A 147 36.64 11.60 14.78
CA ILE A 147 35.57 11.66 13.79
C ILE A 147 34.41 10.82 14.30
N VAL A 148 33.20 11.35 14.27
CA VAL A 148 31.99 10.61 14.68
C VAL A 148 31.09 10.42 13.47
N ILE A 149 30.74 9.18 13.15
CA ILE A 149 29.85 8.82 12.02
C ILE A 149 28.67 8.02 12.55
N GLY A 150 27.47 8.55 12.37
CA GLY A 150 26.24 7.95 12.87
C GLY A 150 25.21 7.65 11.79
N ASN A 151 24.50 6.54 11.94
CA ASN A 151 23.30 6.24 11.14
C ASN A 151 22.03 6.25 11.99
N ALA A 152 20.95 6.80 11.42
CA ALA A 152 19.63 6.76 12.04
C ALA A 152 18.50 6.54 11.02
N GLN A 153 17.45 5.86 11.47
CA GLN A 153 16.25 5.61 10.66
C GLN A 153 15.22 6.75 10.75
N THR A 154 15.18 7.47 11.87
CA THR A 154 14.23 8.53 12.15
C THR A 154 14.91 9.71 12.87
N ASP A 155 14.26 10.86 12.84
CA ASP A 155 14.54 12.09 13.61
C ASP A 155 14.18 11.98 15.10
N GLY A 156 13.78 10.79 15.56
CA GLY A 156 13.65 10.52 17.00
C GLY A 156 15.00 10.61 17.74
N LEU A 157 16.11 10.83 17.02
CA LEU A 157 17.36 11.29 17.59
C LEU A 157 17.09 12.52 18.45
N ILE A 158 17.82 12.64 19.56
CA ILE A 158 17.76 13.85 20.37
C ILE A 158 18.15 15.02 19.48
N LYS A 159 17.32 16.06 19.46
CA LYS A 159 17.55 17.33 18.74
C LYS A 159 18.99 17.82 18.89
N ASP A 160 19.53 17.73 20.11
CA ASP A 160 20.91 18.10 20.46
C ASP A 160 21.98 17.37 19.63
N LEU A 161 21.72 16.14 19.18
CA LEU A 161 22.65 15.39 18.32
C LEU A 161 22.67 15.94 16.89
N ARG A 162 21.53 16.42 16.39
CA ARG A 162 21.44 17.05 15.08
C ARG A 162 22.04 18.43 15.08
N ASP A 163 21.74 19.21 16.12
CA ASP A 163 22.24 20.58 16.26
C ASP A 163 23.78 20.62 16.39
N LYS A 164 24.38 19.52 16.86
CA LYS A 164 25.84 19.34 16.97
C LYS A 164 26.48 18.61 15.77
N ALA A 165 25.69 18.09 14.84
CA ALA A 165 26.22 17.42 13.66
C ALA A 165 26.72 18.45 12.64
N GLU A 166 28.00 18.41 12.30
CA GLU A 166 28.58 19.30 11.30
C GLU A 166 28.16 18.91 9.88
N ILE A 167 27.94 17.62 9.63
CA ILE A 167 27.53 17.07 8.34
C ILE A 167 26.26 16.24 8.54
N ILE A 168 25.17 16.66 7.90
CA ILE A 168 23.90 15.93 7.89
C ILE A 168 23.61 15.47 6.46
N ILE A 169 23.44 14.16 6.30
CA ILE A 169 23.08 13.54 5.02
C ILE A 169 21.69 12.93 5.14
N LEU A 170 20.75 13.45 4.34
CA LEU A 170 19.37 13.03 4.31
C LEU A 170 19.08 12.13 3.10
N GLY A 171 18.58 10.95 3.39
CA GLY A 171 18.06 10.02 2.43
C GLY A 171 16.56 10.07 2.26
N ARG A 172 16.00 9.01 1.68
CA ARG A 172 14.55 8.87 1.60
C ARG A 172 13.95 8.72 2.99
N LEU A 173 12.92 9.50 3.30
CA LEU A 173 12.21 9.48 4.59
C LEU A 173 10.70 9.25 4.39
N PRO A 174 10.00 8.57 5.31
CA PRO A 174 8.54 8.36 5.19
C PRO A 174 7.73 9.65 5.22
N LEU A 175 6.50 9.65 4.70
CA LEU A 175 5.66 10.86 4.63
C LEU A 175 5.24 11.38 6.03
N PHE A 176 4.71 10.49 6.88
CA PHE A 176 4.29 10.80 8.26
C PHE A 176 5.42 11.44 9.08
N PHE A 177 6.66 11.10 8.75
CA PHE A 177 7.85 11.60 9.40
C PHE A 177 8.13 13.07 9.03
N LEU A 178 7.85 13.46 7.79
CA LEU A 178 8.08 14.81 7.30
C LEU A 178 7.03 15.80 7.81
N GLU A 179 5.83 15.31 8.14
CA GLU A 179 4.74 16.08 8.73
C GLU A 179 5.08 16.56 10.15
N ASP A 180 5.82 15.74 10.92
CA ASP A 180 6.24 16.03 12.29
C ASP A 180 7.60 16.74 12.41
N ALA A 181 8.37 16.83 11.32
CA ALA A 181 9.69 17.45 11.32
C ALA A 181 9.62 18.91 11.80
N ARG A 182 10.49 19.34 12.71
CA ARG A 182 10.47 20.70 13.27
C ARG A 182 11.43 21.63 12.54
N GLU A 183 12.47 21.07 11.94
CA GLU A 183 13.59 21.72 11.30
C GLU A 183 13.21 22.36 9.97
N SER A 184 13.58 23.62 9.80
CA SER A 184 13.25 24.41 8.60
C SER A 184 13.79 23.77 7.32
N PHE A 185 15.00 23.18 7.35
CA PHE A 185 15.61 22.55 6.17
C PHE A 185 14.98 21.19 5.80
N ILE A 186 14.49 20.42 6.77
CA ILE A 186 13.75 19.19 6.50
C ILE A 186 12.37 19.54 5.92
N LYS A 187 11.68 20.54 6.50
CA LYS A 187 10.42 21.07 5.98
C LYS A 187 10.56 21.66 4.57
N GLU A 188 11.71 22.25 4.26
CA GLU A 188 12.03 22.75 2.92
C GLU A 188 12.12 21.62 1.89
N LEU A 189 12.55 20.43 2.32
CA LEU A 189 12.79 19.26 1.47
C LEU A 189 11.73 18.17 1.54
N ALA A 190 10.68 18.32 2.35
CA ALA A 190 9.69 17.27 2.64
C ALA A 190 9.18 16.57 1.37
N ASP A 191 8.67 17.34 0.41
CA ASP A 191 8.12 16.87 -0.87
C ASP A 191 9.12 16.00 -1.66
N LYS A 192 10.41 16.29 -1.52
CA LYS A 192 11.50 15.66 -2.25
C LYS A 192 12.08 14.46 -1.51
N LEU A 193 12.07 14.46 -0.17
CA LEU A 193 12.63 13.38 0.64
C LEU A 193 11.79 12.11 0.56
N HIS A 194 10.46 12.21 0.50
CA HIS A 194 9.61 11.02 0.44
C HIS A 194 9.74 10.24 -0.88
N THR A 195 10.07 10.94 -1.96
CA THR A 195 10.24 10.39 -3.32
C THR A 195 11.70 10.18 -3.69
N LEU A 196 12.65 10.49 -2.81
CA LEU A 196 14.07 10.52 -3.17
C LEU A 196 14.55 9.13 -3.64
N PRO A 197 15.12 9.01 -4.85
CA PRO A 197 15.69 7.75 -5.32
C PRO A 197 16.80 7.25 -4.41
N LYS A 198 17.01 5.92 -4.34
CA LYS A 198 18.08 5.32 -3.52
C LYS A 198 19.48 5.78 -3.92
N SER A 199 19.68 6.16 -5.17
CA SER A 199 20.94 6.71 -5.70
C SER A 199 21.17 8.17 -5.36
N LYS A 200 20.27 8.81 -4.60
CA LYS A 200 20.37 10.23 -4.24
C LYS A 200 20.27 10.45 -2.73
N ALA A 201 21.00 11.44 -2.26
CA ALA A 201 20.93 12.00 -0.90
C ALA A 201 20.97 13.54 -0.99
N TYR A 202 20.45 14.22 0.03
CA TYR A 202 20.78 15.62 0.28
C TYR A 202 21.87 15.71 1.34
N ILE A 203 22.80 16.64 1.19
CA ILE A 203 23.86 16.89 2.17
C ILE A 203 23.82 18.36 2.59
N PHE A 204 23.91 18.56 3.90
CA PHE A 204 24.05 19.84 4.56
C PHE A 204 25.29 19.74 5.42
N ALA A 205 26.36 20.40 5.01
CA ALA A 205 27.61 20.43 5.74
C ALA A 205 27.92 21.87 6.14
N ASN A 206 28.26 22.03 7.41
CA ASN A 206 28.77 23.24 8.02
C ASN A 206 29.98 22.88 8.91
N SER A 207 30.92 22.14 8.32
CA SER A 207 32.22 21.84 8.94
C SER A 207 33.24 22.88 8.49
N PHE A 208 34.32 23.06 9.26
CA PHE A 208 35.37 24.05 9.01
C PHE A 208 35.90 23.99 7.57
N ASP A 209 36.14 22.77 7.04
CA ASP A 209 36.66 22.57 5.68
C ASP A 209 35.57 22.19 4.64
N LEU A 210 34.30 22.11 5.05
CA LEU A 210 33.19 21.79 4.15
C LEU A 210 31.90 22.53 4.54
N THR A 211 31.69 23.66 3.87
CA THR A 211 30.41 24.38 3.90
C THR A 211 29.66 24.16 2.58
N VAL A 212 28.64 23.28 2.56
CA VAL A 212 27.82 23.00 1.37
C VAL A 212 26.36 22.69 1.69
N LYS A 213 25.49 23.04 0.75
CA LYS A 213 24.12 22.50 0.64
C LYS A 213 23.97 21.91 -0.75
N GLY A 214 23.81 20.60 -0.87
CA GLY A 214 23.88 19.91 -2.16
C GLY A 214 23.18 18.56 -2.19
N LYS A 215 23.37 17.85 -3.30
CA LYS A 215 22.94 16.46 -3.49
C LYS A 215 24.16 15.57 -3.67
N LEU A 216 24.09 14.37 -3.10
CA LEU A 216 24.95 13.27 -3.49
C LEU A 216 24.19 12.44 -4.53
N ILE A 217 24.80 12.18 -5.68
CA ILE A 217 24.21 11.47 -6.81
C ILE A 217 25.18 10.37 -7.23
N GLY A 218 24.69 9.13 -7.25
CA GLY A 218 25.48 8.00 -7.73
C GLY A 218 25.00 6.67 -7.16
N ASP A 219 25.55 5.60 -7.70
CA ASP A 219 25.36 4.28 -7.13
C ASP A 219 26.32 4.12 -5.94
N LYS A 220 25.76 4.14 -4.72
CA LYS A 220 26.52 3.94 -3.47
C LYS A 220 27.36 2.66 -3.48
N ARG A 221 26.95 1.64 -4.23
CA ARG A 221 27.69 0.37 -4.36
C ARG A 221 29.03 0.53 -5.08
N LYS A 222 29.21 1.63 -5.81
CA LYS A 222 30.47 1.97 -6.46
C LYS A 222 31.38 2.83 -5.58
N TRP A 223 30.89 3.32 -4.44
CA TRP A 223 31.65 4.20 -3.55
C TRP A 223 32.50 3.42 -2.53
N CYS A 224 32.13 2.17 -2.24
CA CYS A 224 32.88 1.25 -1.40
C CYS A 224 32.96 -0.11 -2.12
N SER A 225 34.18 -0.58 -2.40
CA SER A 225 34.41 -1.79 -3.21
C SER A 225 34.19 -3.09 -2.44
N TRP A 226 34.44 -3.08 -1.13
CA TRP A 226 34.40 -4.28 -0.29
C TRP A 226 33.06 -4.46 0.44
N PHE A 227 32.35 -3.38 0.79
CA PHE A 227 31.08 -3.46 1.51
C PHE A 227 29.88 -3.68 0.57
N THR A 228 29.26 -4.86 0.65
CA THR A 228 28.16 -5.24 -0.26
C THR A 228 26.77 -5.15 0.38
N ASP A 229 25.73 -5.06 -0.46
CA ASP A 229 24.33 -5.19 -0.04
C ASP A 229 24.04 -6.54 0.66
N LYS A 230 24.85 -7.59 0.41
CA LYS A 230 24.71 -8.90 1.08
C LYS A 230 25.22 -8.83 2.52
N ILE A 231 26.37 -8.21 2.75
CA ILE A 231 26.91 -7.94 4.10
C ILE A 231 25.89 -7.12 4.91
N SER A 232 25.34 -6.07 4.29
CA SER A 232 24.26 -5.27 4.91
C SER A 232 22.98 -6.06 5.21
N ARG A 233 22.71 -7.20 4.55
CA ARG A 233 21.47 -7.99 4.69
C ARG A 233 21.61 -9.21 5.59
N ASN A 234 22.76 -9.88 5.61
CA ASN A 234 23.02 -11.06 6.45
C ASN A 234 23.01 -10.74 7.96
N MET A 235 22.99 -9.46 8.34
CA MET A 235 22.84 -9.01 9.73
C MET A 235 21.45 -9.26 10.33
N SER A 236 20.43 -9.63 9.53
CA SER A 236 19.08 -9.89 10.05
C SER A 236 18.95 -11.16 10.88
N ASP A 237 19.80 -12.17 10.65
CA ASP A 237 19.55 -13.51 11.16
C ASP A 237 19.94 -13.69 12.64
N ARG A 238 20.81 -12.82 13.19
CA ARG A 238 21.12 -12.77 14.63
C ARG A 238 20.17 -11.88 15.45
N SER A 239 19.23 -11.19 14.82
CA SER A 239 18.31 -10.24 15.49
C SER A 239 16.95 -10.85 15.93
N LEU A 240 16.81 -12.17 15.87
CA LEU A 240 15.55 -12.90 16.07
C LEU A 240 14.81 -12.60 17.40
N ASP A 241 15.51 -12.17 18.45
CA ASP A 241 14.88 -11.78 19.71
C ASP A 241 14.17 -10.40 19.63
N THR A 242 14.67 -9.48 18.81
CA THR A 242 14.01 -8.17 18.59
C THR A 242 12.75 -8.28 17.75
N ASP A 243 12.64 -9.22 16.81
CA ASP A 243 11.42 -9.41 16.03
C ASP A 243 10.29 -10.02 16.87
N LYS A 244 10.61 -10.87 17.86
CA LYS A 244 9.61 -11.36 18.84
C LYS A 244 9.13 -10.24 19.75
N GLU A 245 10.05 -9.46 20.33
CA GLU A 245 9.67 -8.34 21.21
C GLU A 245 8.94 -7.22 20.45
N ARG A 246 9.36 -6.94 19.21
CA ARG A 246 8.69 -6.02 18.29
C ARG A 246 7.30 -6.50 17.94
N LYS A 247 7.11 -7.78 17.59
CA LYS A 247 5.78 -8.36 17.40
C LYS A 247 4.94 -8.21 18.65
N ILE A 248 5.47 -8.50 19.84
CA ILE A 248 4.73 -8.30 21.10
C ILE A 248 4.34 -6.83 21.33
N GLN A 249 5.20 -5.87 20.99
CA GLN A 249 4.88 -4.44 21.08
C GLN A 249 3.88 -3.97 20.02
N GLU A 250 3.99 -4.45 18.79
CA GLU A 250 3.04 -4.20 17.70
C GLU A 250 1.67 -4.80 18.05
N LEU A 251 1.62 -6.01 18.62
CA LEU A 251 0.39 -6.64 19.12
C LEU A 251 -0.22 -5.82 20.27
N LYS A 252 0.60 -5.28 21.19
CA LYS A 252 0.13 -4.38 22.27
C LYS A 252 -0.40 -3.05 21.73
N TYR A 253 0.27 -2.46 20.75
CA TYR A 253 -0.15 -1.22 20.10
C TYR A 253 -1.45 -1.41 19.31
N MET A 254 -1.54 -2.47 18.53
CA MET A 254 -2.75 -2.84 17.77
C MET A 254 -3.92 -3.12 18.72
N SER A 255 -3.69 -3.83 19.83
CA SER A 255 -4.71 -4.06 20.85
C SER A 255 -5.21 -2.74 21.46
N LYS A 256 -4.33 -1.78 21.72
CA LYS A 256 -4.70 -0.43 22.19
C LYS A 256 -5.50 0.34 21.16
N LEU A 257 -5.10 0.29 19.89
CA LEU A 257 -5.72 1.01 18.78
C LEU A 257 -7.12 0.46 18.47
N ILE A 258 -7.29 -0.87 18.55
CA ILE A 258 -8.60 -1.54 18.50
C ILE A 258 -9.48 -1.05 19.65
N LYS A 259 -8.95 -0.97 20.87
CA LYS A 259 -9.69 -0.48 22.03
C LYS A 259 -10.09 0.99 21.89
N GLU A 260 -9.21 1.85 21.37
CA GLU A 260 -9.52 3.26 21.08
C GLU A 260 -10.59 3.40 19.98
N ILE A 261 -10.60 2.50 18.98
CA ILE A 261 -11.66 2.42 17.97
C ILE A 261 -12.96 1.93 18.63
N GLU A 262 -12.92 0.90 19.46
CA GLU A 262 -14.08 0.41 20.22
C GLU A 262 -14.66 1.52 21.11
N ASP A 263 -13.83 2.22 21.87
CA ASP A 263 -14.24 3.32 22.76
C ASP A 263 -14.81 4.51 21.98
N LYS A 264 -14.20 4.87 20.84
CA LYS A 264 -14.61 6.04 20.03
C LYS A 264 -15.86 5.79 19.18
N TYR A 265 -16.19 4.52 18.92
CA TYR A 265 -17.35 4.13 18.12
C TYR A 265 -18.34 3.22 18.90
N SER A 266 -18.20 3.19 20.23
CA SER A 266 -18.96 2.35 21.17
C SER A 266 -20.47 2.65 21.16
N ASP A 267 -20.87 3.88 20.84
CA ASP A 267 -22.27 4.33 20.87
C ASP A 267 -23.12 4.00 19.62
N LYS A 268 -22.69 3.05 18.79
CA LYS A 268 -23.56 2.52 17.72
C LYS A 268 -23.50 1.00 17.72
N GLU A 269 -24.62 0.39 18.07
CA GLU A 269 -24.94 -1.06 18.16
C GLU A 269 -24.47 -1.96 16.98
N LEU A 270 -23.84 -1.40 15.95
CA LEU A 270 -23.39 -2.09 14.75
C LEU A 270 -21.89 -2.48 14.73
N LEU A 271 -21.06 -2.02 15.68
CA LEU A 271 -19.60 -2.22 15.63
C LEU A 271 -19.02 -3.30 16.57
N GLY A 272 -19.68 -3.66 17.66
CA GLY A 272 -19.03 -4.32 18.80
C GLY A 272 -18.83 -5.85 18.78
N SER A 273 -19.34 -6.60 17.79
CA SER A 273 -19.25 -8.09 17.85
C SER A 273 -18.64 -8.76 16.62
N LYS A 274 -18.96 -8.31 15.40
CA LYS A 274 -18.44 -8.91 14.16
C LYS A 274 -17.03 -8.46 13.82
N LEU A 275 -16.68 -7.19 14.06
CA LEU A 275 -15.32 -6.68 13.86
C LEU A 275 -14.38 -7.29 14.90
N THR A 276 -14.82 -7.30 16.17
CA THR A 276 -14.10 -7.92 17.29
C THR A 276 -13.95 -9.43 17.10
N LYS A 277 -14.95 -10.15 16.57
CA LYS A 277 -14.80 -11.59 16.22
C LYS A 277 -13.88 -11.83 15.02
N LYS A 278 -13.87 -10.98 14.01
CA LYS A 278 -12.93 -11.09 12.89
C LYS A 278 -11.51 -10.81 13.37
N LEU A 279 -11.28 -9.71 14.07
CA LEU A 279 -9.97 -9.35 14.64
C LEU A 279 -9.48 -10.41 15.64
N LYS A 280 -10.32 -10.90 16.55
CA LYS A 280 -9.97 -12.01 17.47
C LYS A 280 -9.80 -13.36 16.76
N GLY A 281 -10.55 -13.62 15.69
CA GLY A 281 -10.44 -14.85 14.89
C GLY A 281 -9.13 -14.95 14.12
N TYR A 282 -8.56 -13.81 13.70
CA TYR A 282 -7.19 -13.75 13.15
C TYR A 282 -6.12 -13.98 14.24
N TYR A 283 -6.38 -13.59 15.48
CA TYR A 283 -5.50 -13.83 16.64
C TYR A 283 -5.56 -15.28 17.16
N LEU A 284 -6.74 -15.90 17.22
CA LEU A 284 -6.93 -17.26 17.75
C LEU A 284 -6.39 -18.38 16.84
N LEU A 285 -5.99 -18.06 15.60
CA LEU A 285 -5.26 -18.98 14.73
C LEU A 285 -3.78 -19.14 15.12
N GLU A 286 -3.28 -18.38 16.10
CA GLU A 286 -1.90 -18.52 16.63
C GLU A 286 -1.73 -19.64 17.67
N ASP A 287 -2.80 -20.25 18.19
CA ASP A 287 -2.71 -21.40 19.13
C ASP A 287 -2.34 -22.74 18.44
N LEU A 288 -2.26 -22.74 17.11
CA LEU A 288 -1.69 -23.86 16.35
C LEU A 288 -0.31 -23.41 15.89
N ASN A 289 0.75 -24.02 16.44
CA ASN A 289 2.20 -23.86 16.15
C ASN A 289 2.61 -23.84 14.65
N LYS A 290 1.98 -23.02 13.83
CA LYS A 290 2.24 -22.76 12.42
C LYS A 290 2.40 -21.25 12.30
N TYR A 291 3.65 -20.83 12.19
CA TYR A 291 4.00 -19.47 11.79
C TYR A 291 3.44 -19.21 10.39
N ILE A 292 2.22 -18.69 10.31
CA ILE A 292 1.70 -18.12 9.07
C ILE A 292 2.21 -16.69 9.05
N PHE A 293 3.08 -16.39 8.09
CA PHE A 293 3.43 -15.02 7.73
C PHE A 293 2.13 -14.28 7.37
N ILE A 294 1.59 -13.51 8.31
CA ILE A 294 0.58 -12.51 8.00
C ILE A 294 1.36 -11.35 7.37
N ASP A 295 1.20 -11.18 6.06
CA ASP A 295 1.78 -10.06 5.32
C ASP A 295 1.19 -8.75 5.89
N GLU A 296 1.97 -8.06 6.74
CA GLU A 296 1.61 -6.78 7.37
C GLU A 296 1.11 -5.74 6.35
N ARG A 297 1.55 -5.82 5.08
CA ARG A 297 1.07 -4.93 4.03
C ARG A 297 -0.37 -5.19 3.67
N ASN A 298 -0.81 -6.45 3.71
CA ASN A 298 -2.20 -6.80 3.44
C ASN A 298 -3.09 -6.43 4.62
N LEU A 299 -2.61 -6.54 5.87
CA LEU A 299 -3.42 -6.12 7.03
C LEU A 299 -3.64 -4.60 7.05
N TRP A 300 -2.58 -3.81 6.81
CA TRP A 300 -2.71 -2.36 6.70
C TRP A 300 -3.48 -1.95 5.45
N SER A 301 -3.25 -2.60 4.31
CA SER A 301 -4.03 -2.39 3.09
C SER A 301 -5.50 -2.73 3.32
N ASP A 302 -5.84 -3.78 4.05
CA ASP A 302 -7.22 -4.18 4.33
C ASP A 302 -7.87 -3.23 5.34
N LEU A 303 -7.15 -2.82 6.39
CA LEU A 303 -7.62 -1.80 7.34
C LEU A 303 -7.80 -0.44 6.66
N GLU A 304 -6.85 -0.02 5.84
CA GLU A 304 -6.90 1.21 5.05
C GLU A 304 -8.00 1.12 4.00
N SER A 305 -8.21 -0.04 3.36
CA SER A 305 -9.33 -0.29 2.44
C SER A 305 -10.68 -0.23 3.16
N ILE A 306 -10.79 -0.77 4.38
CA ILE A 306 -12.01 -0.72 5.19
C ILE A 306 -12.27 0.71 5.69
N LEU A 307 -11.23 1.43 6.10
CA LEU A 307 -11.32 2.81 6.57
C LEU A 307 -11.57 3.79 5.42
N LEU A 308 -10.96 3.59 4.24
CA LEU A 308 -11.22 4.33 3.00
C LEU A 308 -12.60 4.02 2.44
N ALA A 309 -13.01 2.76 2.41
CA ALA A 309 -14.37 2.37 2.03
C ALA A 309 -15.38 3.09 2.92
N ARG A 310 -15.14 3.18 4.25
CA ARG A 310 -16.04 3.90 5.15
C ARG A 310 -15.89 5.42 5.17
N ALA A 311 -14.73 5.97 4.86
CA ALA A 311 -14.56 7.41 4.66
C ALA A 311 -15.25 7.85 3.34
N ASN A 312 -15.25 6.95 2.36
CA ASN A 312 -16.03 7.07 1.13
C ASN A 312 -17.52 6.83 1.39
N ASP A 313 -17.91 5.92 2.29
CA ASP A 313 -19.31 5.76 2.73
C ASP A 313 -19.77 6.99 3.53
N ARG A 314 -18.92 7.59 4.37
CA ARG A 314 -19.24 8.86 5.07
C ARG A 314 -19.31 10.06 4.12
N LYS A 315 -18.52 10.06 3.04
CA LYS A 315 -18.66 11.03 1.93
C LYS A 315 -19.85 10.72 1.02
N ARG A 316 -20.32 9.48 0.97
CA ARG A 316 -21.57 9.05 0.31
C ARG A 316 -22.80 9.28 1.20
N ASP A 317 -22.65 9.33 2.52
CA ASP A 317 -23.69 9.73 3.49
C ASP A 317 -23.82 11.26 3.60
N THR A 318 -22.80 12.02 3.16
CA THR A 318 -22.84 13.50 3.08
C THR A 318 -22.96 14.05 1.67
N LYS A 319 -22.83 13.20 0.63
CA LYS A 319 -23.50 13.47 -0.63
C LYS A 319 -24.94 13.03 -0.40
N GLU A 320 -25.89 13.94 -0.58
CA GLU A 320 -27.23 13.52 -0.93
C GLU A 320 -27.08 12.40 -1.97
N THR A 321 -27.66 11.24 -1.71
CA THR A 321 -27.99 10.27 -2.75
C THR A 321 -28.90 11.03 -3.71
N GLU A 322 -28.30 11.80 -4.62
CA GLU A 322 -28.96 12.21 -5.83
C GLU A 322 -29.40 10.89 -6.45
N ASN A 323 -30.70 10.59 -6.38
CA ASN A 323 -31.30 9.50 -7.10
C ASN A 323 -31.00 9.76 -8.57
N ILE A 324 -29.89 9.20 -9.07
CA ILE A 324 -29.54 9.25 -10.48
C ILE A 324 -30.59 8.38 -11.18
N SER A 325 -31.67 9.03 -11.58
CA SER A 325 -32.68 8.50 -12.47
C SER A 325 -32.04 8.40 -13.86
N VAL A 326 -31.78 7.17 -14.31
CA VAL A 326 -31.32 6.92 -15.67
C VAL A 326 -32.53 6.53 -16.48
N SER A 327 -32.91 7.36 -17.46
CA SER A 327 -33.93 7.00 -18.44
C SER A 327 -33.36 5.91 -19.36
N ILE A 328 -33.58 4.65 -19.00
CA ILE A 328 -33.21 3.51 -19.85
C ILE A 328 -33.98 3.63 -21.16
N THR A 329 -33.24 3.70 -22.26
CA THR A 329 -33.81 3.76 -23.61
C THR A 329 -33.41 2.49 -24.35
N PHE A 330 -34.25 2.06 -25.28
CA PHE A 330 -34.04 0.82 -26.02
C PHE A 330 -33.83 1.10 -27.50
N LYS A 331 -33.02 0.26 -28.14
CA LYS A 331 -32.78 0.29 -29.57
C LYS A 331 -32.90 -1.14 -30.09
N GLU A 332 -33.65 -1.31 -31.16
CA GLU A 332 -33.94 -2.61 -31.74
C GLU A 332 -32.65 -3.31 -32.20
N SER A 333 -32.52 -4.61 -31.90
CA SER A 333 -31.37 -5.45 -32.26
C SER A 333 -30.03 -4.97 -31.69
N GLU A 334 -30.04 -4.26 -30.56
CA GLU A 334 -28.82 -3.79 -29.91
C GLU A 334 -28.22 -4.90 -29.05
N SER A 335 -26.91 -5.14 -29.17
CA SER A 335 -26.25 -6.14 -28.33
C SER A 335 -26.19 -5.69 -26.86
N PHE A 336 -26.23 -6.62 -25.91
CA PHE A 336 -26.14 -6.29 -24.48
C PHE A 336 -24.94 -5.40 -24.10
N PRO A 337 -23.71 -5.62 -24.64
CA PRO A 337 -22.61 -4.69 -24.39
C PRO A 337 -22.88 -3.26 -24.87
N GLU A 338 -23.46 -3.10 -26.06
CA GLU A 338 -23.79 -1.79 -26.63
C GLU A 338 -24.88 -1.09 -25.82
N PHE A 339 -25.89 -1.85 -25.40
CA PHE A 339 -26.93 -1.39 -24.48
C PHE A 339 -26.34 -0.83 -23.18
N LEU A 340 -25.39 -1.54 -22.56
CA LEU A 340 -24.70 -1.05 -21.36
C LEU A 340 -23.90 0.22 -21.65
N ARG A 341 -23.11 0.23 -22.73
CA ARG A 341 -22.28 1.39 -23.11
C ARG A 341 -23.14 2.64 -23.30
N ARG A 342 -24.29 2.52 -23.95
CA ARG A 342 -25.16 3.66 -24.24
C ARG A 342 -25.86 4.17 -23.00
N ASN A 343 -26.51 3.28 -22.23
CA ASN A 343 -27.31 3.67 -21.07
C ASN A 343 -26.46 4.12 -19.87
N LEU A 344 -25.21 3.66 -19.74
CA LEU A 344 -24.32 4.08 -18.64
C LEU A 344 -23.48 5.32 -18.96
N LYS A 345 -23.31 5.65 -20.25
CA LYS A 345 -22.45 6.78 -20.69
C LYS A 345 -22.97 8.14 -20.22
N VAL A 346 -24.27 8.25 -19.97
CA VAL A 346 -24.88 9.46 -19.39
C VAL A 346 -24.48 9.68 -17.92
N ILE A 347 -24.07 8.62 -17.22
CA ILE A 347 -23.61 8.67 -15.84
C ILE A 347 -22.12 8.98 -15.81
N ASP A 348 -21.33 8.12 -16.46
CA ASP A 348 -19.88 8.21 -16.47
C ASP A 348 -19.35 7.46 -17.70
N LYS A 349 -18.50 8.14 -18.48
CA LYS A 349 -17.92 7.58 -19.71
C LYS A 349 -17.04 6.36 -19.41
N ASN A 350 -16.21 6.42 -18.37
CA ASN A 350 -15.29 5.34 -18.02
C ASN A 350 -16.05 4.12 -17.49
N LEU A 351 -17.08 4.33 -16.66
CA LEU A 351 -18.01 3.28 -16.24
C LEU A 351 -18.62 2.56 -17.44
N ALA A 352 -19.13 3.32 -18.41
CA ALA A 352 -19.75 2.76 -19.60
C ALA A 352 -18.78 1.92 -20.43
N GLU A 353 -17.54 2.38 -20.61
CA GLU A 353 -16.50 1.61 -21.32
C GLU A 353 -16.09 0.36 -20.53
N MET A 354 -15.93 0.45 -19.21
CA MET A 354 -15.61 -0.69 -18.35
C MET A 354 -16.68 -1.78 -18.44
N CYS A 355 -17.97 -1.40 -18.31
CA CYS A 355 -19.09 -2.34 -18.41
C CYS A 355 -19.24 -2.92 -19.84
N TYR A 356 -18.98 -2.11 -20.87
CA TYR A 356 -18.94 -2.57 -22.26
C TYR A 356 -17.89 -3.66 -22.48
N PHE A 357 -16.63 -3.41 -22.09
CA PHE A 357 -15.56 -4.38 -22.26
C PHE A 357 -15.76 -5.64 -21.41
N TRP A 358 -16.31 -5.49 -20.20
CA TRP A 358 -16.71 -6.62 -19.37
C TRP A 358 -17.78 -7.49 -20.04
N ALA A 359 -18.82 -6.87 -20.62
CA ALA A 359 -19.87 -7.59 -21.35
C ALA A 359 -19.39 -8.17 -22.69
N LYS A 360 -18.22 -7.73 -23.20
CA LYS A 360 -17.51 -8.39 -24.30
C LYS A 360 -16.63 -9.58 -23.86
N GLY A 361 -16.56 -9.87 -22.56
CA GLY A 361 -15.84 -11.02 -22.04
C GLY A 361 -14.39 -10.75 -21.66
N LEU A 362 -13.92 -9.50 -21.77
CA LEU A 362 -12.54 -9.14 -21.45
C LEU A 362 -12.24 -9.36 -19.95
N SER A 363 -11.03 -9.81 -19.66
CA SER A 363 -10.46 -9.85 -18.32
C SER A 363 -10.13 -8.44 -17.82
N TYR A 364 -10.01 -8.24 -16.50
CA TYR A 364 -9.66 -6.92 -15.95
C TYR A 364 -8.36 -6.35 -16.52
N ARG A 365 -7.37 -7.21 -16.78
CA ARG A 365 -6.10 -6.82 -17.40
C ARG A 365 -6.27 -6.33 -18.84
N GLU A 366 -7.15 -6.94 -19.60
CA GLU A 366 -7.47 -6.51 -20.98
C GLU A 366 -8.27 -5.22 -20.97
N ILE A 367 -9.20 -5.05 -20.02
CA ILE A 367 -9.94 -3.80 -19.83
C ILE A 367 -8.98 -2.66 -19.49
N PHE A 368 -8.02 -2.89 -18.60
CA PHE A 368 -6.97 -1.92 -18.25
C PHE A 368 -6.13 -1.52 -19.47
N ALA A 369 -5.77 -2.49 -20.32
CA ALA A 369 -5.05 -2.19 -21.56
C ALA A 369 -5.86 -1.32 -22.54
N CYS A 370 -7.20 -1.45 -22.53
CA CYS A 370 -8.09 -0.61 -23.33
C CYS A 370 -8.40 0.76 -22.70
N LEU A 371 -8.16 0.93 -21.39
CA LEU A 371 -8.47 2.14 -20.62
C LEU A 371 -7.26 2.54 -19.74
N PRO A 372 -6.13 2.96 -20.33
CA PRO A 372 -4.87 3.19 -19.61
C PRO A 372 -4.94 4.33 -18.57
N ASP A 373 -5.92 5.22 -18.70
CA ASP A 373 -6.16 6.33 -17.78
C ASP A 373 -6.97 5.93 -16.53
N VAL A 374 -7.47 4.69 -16.47
CA VAL A 374 -8.26 4.14 -15.35
C VAL A 374 -7.40 3.12 -14.60
N SER A 375 -7.32 3.22 -13.29
CA SER A 375 -6.50 2.29 -12.50
C SER A 375 -7.10 0.88 -12.40
N ASP A 376 -6.25 -0.14 -12.31
CA ASP A 376 -6.67 -1.54 -12.08
C ASP A 376 -7.59 -1.70 -10.85
N HIS A 377 -7.31 -0.94 -9.79
CA HIS A 377 -8.14 -0.93 -8.58
C HIS A 377 -9.54 -0.37 -8.85
N GLU A 378 -9.62 0.74 -9.56
CA GLU A 378 -10.88 1.39 -9.94
C GLU A 378 -11.73 0.49 -10.84
N ILE A 379 -11.11 -0.22 -11.80
CA ILE A 379 -11.80 -1.20 -12.65
C ILE A 379 -12.39 -2.33 -11.79
N SER A 380 -11.60 -2.89 -10.87
CA SER A 380 -12.02 -3.99 -10.01
C SER A 380 -13.17 -3.60 -9.08
N VAL A 381 -13.07 -2.44 -8.42
CA VAL A 381 -14.10 -1.93 -7.51
C VAL A 381 -15.38 -1.60 -8.26
N THR A 382 -15.29 -0.86 -9.38
CA THR A 382 -16.45 -0.43 -10.16
C THR A 382 -17.22 -1.62 -10.73
N LEU A 383 -16.52 -2.59 -11.34
CA LEU A 383 -17.17 -3.79 -11.89
C LEU A 383 -17.72 -4.71 -10.80
N LYS A 384 -17.16 -4.67 -9.59
CA LYS A 384 -17.74 -5.39 -8.44
C LYS A 384 -19.03 -4.71 -7.98
N GLU A 385 -19.02 -3.39 -7.77
CA GLU A 385 -20.22 -2.62 -7.41
C GLU A 385 -21.33 -2.81 -8.45
N PHE A 386 -21.00 -2.66 -9.74
CA PHE A 386 -21.94 -2.87 -10.85
C PHE A 386 -22.63 -4.23 -10.82
N ARG A 387 -21.94 -5.30 -10.39
CA ARG A 387 -22.51 -6.65 -10.31
C ARG A 387 -23.30 -6.92 -9.03
N GLU A 388 -22.81 -6.43 -7.90
CA GLU A 388 -23.33 -6.82 -6.58
C GLU A 388 -24.40 -5.86 -6.06
N SER A 389 -24.13 -4.56 -6.11
CA SER A 389 -24.93 -3.52 -5.46
C SER A 389 -25.53 -2.50 -6.44
N GLY A 390 -25.16 -2.56 -7.72
CA GLY A 390 -25.41 -1.50 -8.67
C GLY A 390 -24.53 -0.26 -8.43
N VAL A 391 -24.52 0.63 -9.42
CA VAL A 391 -23.66 1.82 -9.43
C VAL A 391 -24.15 2.80 -8.37
N ASN A 392 -23.26 3.18 -7.43
CA ASN A 392 -23.60 4.02 -6.27
C ASN A 392 -24.76 3.46 -5.43
N GLY A 393 -24.95 2.14 -5.40
CA GLY A 393 -26.04 1.49 -4.66
C GLY A 393 -27.41 1.53 -5.35
N ASN A 394 -27.50 2.04 -6.59
CA ASN A 394 -28.73 1.98 -7.35
C ASN A 394 -28.89 0.59 -8.00
N ASN A 395 -29.81 -0.22 -7.44
CA ASN A 395 -30.11 -1.57 -7.92
C ASN A 395 -30.59 -1.62 -9.38
N GLU A 396 -31.20 -0.55 -9.91
CA GLU A 396 -31.63 -0.47 -11.31
C GLU A 396 -30.46 -0.39 -12.29
N LEU A 397 -29.27 -0.04 -11.77
CA LEU A 397 -28.02 -0.01 -12.54
C LEU A 397 -27.16 -1.24 -12.31
N ARG A 398 -27.69 -2.26 -11.62
CA ARG A 398 -27.00 -3.54 -11.45
C ARG A 398 -26.99 -4.32 -12.75
N SER A 399 -25.90 -5.02 -13.03
CA SER A 399 -25.75 -5.82 -14.25
C SER A 399 -26.89 -6.81 -14.49
N GLY A 400 -27.39 -7.46 -13.42
CA GLY A 400 -28.51 -8.39 -13.50
C GLY A 400 -29.82 -7.71 -13.91
N PHE A 401 -30.12 -6.54 -13.33
CA PHE A 401 -31.34 -5.79 -13.63
C PHE A 401 -31.30 -5.22 -15.06
N LEU A 402 -30.16 -4.67 -15.46
CA LEU A 402 -29.97 -4.18 -16.83
C LEU A 402 -30.04 -5.32 -17.85
N PHE A 403 -29.57 -6.51 -17.49
CA PHE A 403 -29.71 -7.71 -18.33
C PHE A 403 -31.17 -8.14 -18.46
N GLU A 404 -31.94 -8.17 -17.37
CA GLU A 404 -33.38 -8.49 -17.39
C GLU A 404 -34.15 -7.51 -18.29
N ARG A 405 -33.89 -6.20 -18.16
CA ARG A 405 -34.49 -5.15 -18.98
C ARG A 405 -34.15 -5.30 -20.46
N TRP A 406 -32.88 -5.53 -20.78
CA TRP A 406 -32.44 -5.73 -22.17
C TRP A 406 -33.05 -7.00 -22.77
N PHE A 407 -33.07 -8.11 -22.01
CA PHE A 407 -33.62 -9.38 -22.48
C PHE A 407 -35.13 -9.30 -22.74
N ALA A 408 -35.89 -8.65 -21.84
CA ALA A 408 -37.32 -8.44 -22.03
C ALA A 408 -37.60 -7.64 -23.32
N GLN A 409 -36.81 -6.58 -23.57
CA GLN A 409 -36.94 -5.80 -24.79
C GLN A 409 -36.67 -6.62 -26.05
N GLU A 410 -35.60 -7.42 -26.05
CA GLU A 410 -35.24 -8.26 -27.22
C GLU A 410 -36.24 -9.40 -27.45
N LEU A 411 -36.91 -9.87 -26.40
CA LEU A 411 -37.85 -10.99 -26.51
C LEU A 411 -39.23 -10.59 -27.06
N ASP A 412 -39.84 -9.53 -26.54
CA ASP A 412 -41.21 -9.12 -26.93
C ASP A 412 -41.43 -7.60 -27.00
N GLY A 413 -40.36 -6.80 -26.92
CA GLY A 413 -40.46 -5.34 -26.89
C GLY A 413 -40.86 -4.77 -25.52
N SER A 414 -40.60 -5.50 -24.43
CA SER A 414 -40.93 -5.13 -23.04
C SER A 414 -42.43 -5.07 -22.73
N LYS A 415 -43.21 -5.97 -23.34
CA LYS A 415 -44.66 -6.04 -23.09
C LYS A 415 -45.02 -6.88 -21.87
N GLY A 416 -44.11 -7.73 -21.41
CA GLY A 416 -44.27 -8.55 -20.20
C GLY A 416 -43.92 -7.84 -18.89
N GLU A 417 -44.00 -8.59 -17.79
CA GLU A 417 -43.72 -8.13 -16.43
C GLU A 417 -42.30 -8.48 -16.00
N ILE A 418 -41.52 -7.47 -15.57
CA ILE A 418 -40.16 -7.65 -15.04
C ILE A 418 -40.22 -7.80 -13.52
N GLY A 419 -39.57 -8.85 -12.99
CA GLY A 419 -39.59 -9.18 -11.56
C GLY A 419 -38.90 -8.10 -10.70
N GLY A 420 -39.68 -7.41 -9.86
CA GLY A 420 -39.16 -6.38 -8.95
C GLY A 420 -39.05 -6.81 -7.48
N GLN A 421 -39.64 -7.96 -7.11
CA GLN A 421 -39.68 -8.47 -5.74
C GLN A 421 -38.99 -9.83 -5.62
N SER A 422 -38.40 -10.12 -4.45
CA SER A 422 -37.58 -11.33 -4.20
C SER A 422 -38.29 -12.67 -4.42
N ASN A 423 -39.61 -12.66 -4.64
CA ASN A 423 -40.46 -13.84 -4.75
C ASN A 423 -40.99 -14.08 -6.17
N ASP A 424 -40.80 -13.15 -7.10
CA ASP A 424 -41.32 -13.24 -8.46
C ASP A 424 -40.24 -13.73 -9.44
N PRO A 425 -40.63 -14.41 -10.54
CA PRO A 425 -39.71 -14.72 -11.64
C PRO A 425 -39.01 -13.46 -12.16
N ASP A 426 -37.81 -13.64 -12.71
CA ASP A 426 -37.01 -12.51 -13.20
C ASP A 426 -37.74 -11.82 -14.39
N TYR A 427 -38.48 -12.58 -15.20
CA TYR A 427 -39.36 -12.05 -16.25
C TYR A 427 -40.56 -12.97 -16.53
N ILE A 428 -41.71 -12.39 -16.88
CA ILE A 428 -42.91 -13.08 -17.38
C ILE A 428 -43.31 -12.40 -18.69
N ASP A 429 -43.34 -13.12 -19.80
CA ASP A 429 -43.68 -12.53 -21.11
C ASP A 429 -45.18 -12.22 -21.27
N GLU A 430 -45.57 -11.59 -22.38
CA GLU A 430 -46.98 -11.29 -22.68
C GLU A 430 -47.89 -12.54 -22.77
N ASN A 431 -47.31 -13.73 -22.98
CA ASN A 431 -48.01 -15.01 -23.06
C ASN A 431 -48.09 -15.73 -21.71
N GLY A 432 -47.46 -15.20 -20.66
CA GLY A 432 -47.38 -15.80 -19.34
C GLY A 432 -46.29 -16.87 -19.19
N ASP A 433 -45.37 -17.00 -20.16
CA ASP A 433 -44.19 -17.85 -20.04
C ASP A 433 -43.23 -17.25 -18.99
N LEU A 434 -42.71 -18.13 -18.13
CA LEU A 434 -41.89 -17.76 -16.98
C LEU A 434 -40.40 -17.86 -17.31
N TYR A 435 -39.63 -16.83 -16.99
CA TYR A 435 -38.19 -16.79 -17.24
C TYR A 435 -37.40 -16.59 -15.94
N SER A 436 -36.32 -17.34 -15.80
CA SER A 436 -35.27 -17.04 -14.82
C SER A 436 -33.99 -16.66 -15.54
N LEU A 437 -33.54 -15.44 -15.31
CA LEU A 437 -32.44 -14.79 -16.00
C LEU A 437 -31.24 -14.72 -15.06
N LYS A 438 -30.07 -15.15 -15.54
CA LYS A 438 -28.83 -15.12 -14.74
C LYS A 438 -27.65 -14.64 -15.57
N CYS A 439 -26.99 -13.58 -15.10
CA CYS A 439 -25.80 -13.02 -15.73
C CYS A 439 -24.56 -13.36 -14.89
N TYR A 440 -23.59 -14.09 -15.47
CA TYR A 440 -22.36 -14.53 -14.82
C TYR A 440 -21.11 -13.94 -15.48
N SER A 441 -20.05 -13.76 -14.69
CA SER A 441 -18.72 -13.35 -15.19
C SER A 441 -17.62 -14.39 -14.95
N ASN A 442 -17.91 -15.46 -14.21
CA ASN A 442 -16.94 -16.49 -13.85
C ASN A 442 -17.12 -17.74 -14.74
N ILE A 443 -16.00 -18.26 -15.23
CA ILE A 443 -15.93 -19.56 -15.91
C ILE A 443 -15.97 -20.64 -14.82
N LYS A 444 -17.17 -21.03 -14.37
CA LYS A 444 -17.28 -22.23 -13.51
C LYS A 444 -16.96 -23.46 -14.36
N LYS A 445 -16.10 -24.36 -13.83
CA LYS A 445 -15.67 -25.60 -14.50
C LYS A 445 -16.81 -26.60 -14.71
N SER A 446 -17.89 -26.50 -13.91
CA SER A 446 -19.17 -27.17 -14.09
C SER A 446 -20.32 -26.20 -13.79
N LEU A 447 -21.38 -26.25 -14.61
CA LEU A 447 -22.60 -25.47 -14.44
C LEU A 447 -23.78 -26.40 -14.18
N SER A 448 -23.69 -27.10 -13.05
CA SER A 448 -24.84 -27.76 -12.46
C SER A 448 -25.55 -26.74 -11.58
N PHE A 449 -26.85 -26.57 -11.80
CA PHE A 449 -27.71 -25.70 -11.04
C PHE A 449 -28.84 -26.51 -10.42
N SER A 450 -29.19 -26.16 -9.20
CA SER A 450 -30.36 -26.71 -8.52
C SER A 450 -31.58 -25.86 -8.84
N GLN A 451 -32.63 -26.44 -9.42
CA GLN A 451 -33.82 -25.71 -9.85
C GLN A 451 -34.45 -24.93 -8.67
N HIS A 452 -34.59 -25.56 -7.52
CA HIS A 452 -35.22 -24.91 -6.36
C HIS A 452 -34.34 -23.84 -5.68
N LYS A 453 -33.01 -23.91 -5.81
CA LYS A 453 -32.08 -22.94 -5.19
C LYS A 453 -31.71 -21.81 -6.12
N ASP A 454 -31.28 -22.14 -7.33
CA ASP A 454 -30.69 -21.18 -8.27
C ASP A 454 -31.76 -20.46 -9.10
N PHE A 455 -32.93 -21.08 -9.31
CA PHE A 455 -34.07 -20.54 -10.05
C PHE A 455 -35.34 -20.42 -9.18
N GLY A 456 -35.16 -20.29 -7.86
CA GLY A 456 -36.21 -20.45 -6.86
C GLY A 456 -37.55 -19.75 -7.13
N PRO A 457 -37.59 -18.44 -7.46
CA PRO A 457 -38.84 -17.75 -7.76
C PRO A 457 -39.61 -18.34 -8.95
N ALA A 458 -38.94 -18.50 -10.09
CA ALA A 458 -39.52 -19.10 -11.28
C ALA A 458 -39.94 -20.57 -11.03
N TYR A 459 -39.09 -21.35 -10.36
CA TYR A 459 -39.38 -22.73 -9.96
C TYR A 459 -40.65 -22.83 -9.09
N ARG A 460 -40.76 -22.00 -8.05
CA ARG A 460 -41.92 -22.01 -7.14
C ARG A 460 -43.20 -21.63 -7.86
N LEU A 461 -43.17 -20.61 -8.71
CA LEU A 461 -44.35 -20.18 -9.46
C LEU A 461 -44.76 -21.20 -10.53
N ALA A 462 -43.80 -21.75 -11.27
CA ALA A 462 -44.03 -22.79 -12.26
C ALA A 462 -44.62 -24.07 -11.62
N LYS A 463 -44.10 -24.47 -10.46
CA LYS A 463 -44.64 -25.59 -9.67
C LYS A 463 -46.07 -25.33 -9.19
N LYS A 464 -46.37 -24.11 -8.74
CA LYS A 464 -47.72 -23.70 -8.32
C LYS A 464 -48.71 -23.66 -9.48
N LYS A 465 -48.30 -23.13 -10.64
CA LYS A 465 -49.11 -22.99 -11.86
C LYS A 465 -49.14 -24.26 -12.72
N GLN A 466 -48.40 -25.31 -12.34
CA GLN A 466 -48.25 -26.55 -13.11
C GLN A 466 -47.75 -26.34 -14.55
N CYS A 467 -46.85 -25.37 -14.74
CA CYS A 467 -46.26 -25.02 -16.02
C CYS A 467 -44.72 -25.18 -16.01
N LYS A 468 -44.10 -24.94 -17.18
CA LYS A 468 -42.64 -24.94 -17.35
C LYS A 468 -42.09 -23.52 -17.21
N PHE A 469 -40.81 -23.39 -16.93
CA PHE A 469 -40.10 -22.11 -16.98
C PHE A 469 -38.84 -22.21 -17.84
N THR A 470 -38.38 -21.09 -18.38
CA THR A 470 -37.16 -21.02 -19.18
C THR A 470 -36.04 -20.41 -18.35
N ALA A 471 -34.99 -21.19 -18.09
CA ALA A 471 -33.77 -20.68 -17.47
C ALA A 471 -32.84 -20.17 -18.58
N VAL A 472 -32.44 -18.89 -18.50
CA VAL A 472 -31.54 -18.22 -19.44
C VAL A 472 -30.29 -17.78 -18.70
N LEU A 473 -29.15 -18.26 -19.17
CA LEU A 473 -27.84 -17.92 -18.63
C LEU A 473 -27.09 -17.07 -19.65
N TYR A 474 -26.58 -15.94 -19.19
CA TYR A 474 -25.66 -15.11 -19.94
C TYR A 474 -24.27 -15.16 -19.30
N ASN A 475 -23.24 -15.41 -20.11
CA ASN A 475 -21.85 -15.27 -19.72
C ASN A 475 -21.05 -14.79 -20.92
N PRO A 476 -20.46 -13.58 -20.86
CA PRO A 476 -19.78 -12.99 -22.00
C PRO A 476 -18.47 -13.70 -22.37
N LYS A 477 -18.02 -14.67 -21.56
CA LYS A 477 -16.82 -15.48 -21.81
C LYS A 477 -17.09 -16.82 -22.49
N TRP A 478 -18.34 -17.15 -22.80
CA TRP A 478 -18.67 -18.35 -23.57
C TRP A 478 -18.71 -18.03 -25.07
N ASP A 479 -18.32 -18.99 -25.90
CA ASP A 479 -18.45 -18.91 -27.37
C ASP A 479 -19.85 -18.53 -27.83
N HIS A 480 -20.86 -19.05 -27.13
CA HIS A 480 -22.24 -18.59 -27.22
C HIS A 480 -22.61 -17.93 -25.89
N PRO A 481 -22.61 -16.59 -25.82
CA PRO A 481 -22.76 -15.86 -24.57
C PRO A 481 -24.10 -16.09 -23.88
N MET A 482 -25.10 -16.55 -24.61
CA MET A 482 -26.44 -16.84 -24.09
C MET A 482 -26.79 -18.31 -24.32
N ARG A 483 -27.31 -18.94 -23.28
CA ARG A 483 -27.81 -20.32 -23.31
C ARG A 483 -29.15 -20.37 -22.59
N SER A 484 -30.11 -21.12 -23.13
CA SER A 484 -31.42 -21.29 -22.50
C SER A 484 -31.83 -22.76 -22.43
N LYS A 485 -32.65 -23.08 -21.43
CA LYS A 485 -33.26 -24.40 -21.27
C LYS A 485 -34.64 -24.27 -20.68
N LYS A 486 -35.64 -24.90 -21.31
CA LYS A 486 -37.00 -25.02 -20.78
C LYS A 486 -37.02 -26.18 -19.78
N LEU A 487 -37.53 -25.92 -18.58
CA LEU A 487 -37.50 -26.82 -17.44
C LEU A 487 -38.91 -27.04 -16.88
N ASP A 488 -39.27 -28.29 -16.64
CA ASP A 488 -40.46 -28.69 -15.89
C ASP A 488 -40.10 -29.01 -14.44
N PRO A 489 -40.55 -28.21 -13.45
CA PRO A 489 -40.28 -28.44 -12.03
C PRO A 489 -40.72 -29.80 -11.48
N ARG A 490 -41.55 -30.55 -12.21
CA ARG A 490 -42.11 -31.85 -11.81
C ARG A 490 -41.42 -33.02 -12.50
N GLU A 491 -41.08 -32.86 -13.78
CA GLU A 491 -40.54 -33.95 -14.60
C GLU A 491 -39.00 -33.93 -14.67
N ASP A 492 -38.39 -32.74 -14.65
CA ASP A 492 -36.94 -32.62 -14.79
C ASP A 492 -36.21 -32.83 -13.45
N PRO A 493 -34.99 -33.40 -13.47
CA PRO A 493 -34.19 -33.55 -12.26
C PRO A 493 -33.82 -32.19 -11.66
N ASP A 494 -33.83 -32.09 -10.33
CA ASP A 494 -33.53 -30.82 -9.65
C ASP A 494 -32.13 -30.29 -10.00
N ASN A 495 -31.15 -31.16 -10.23
CA ASN A 495 -29.85 -30.77 -10.73
C ASN A 495 -29.84 -30.74 -12.27
N VAL A 496 -29.75 -29.53 -12.82
CA VAL A 496 -29.75 -29.26 -14.25
C VAL A 496 -28.35 -28.89 -14.70
N ASN A 497 -27.81 -29.69 -15.62
CA ASN A 497 -26.57 -29.35 -16.33
C ASN A 497 -26.88 -28.60 -17.63
N PHE A 498 -26.20 -27.47 -17.81
CA PHE A 498 -26.22 -26.69 -19.06
C PHE A 498 -25.11 -27.09 -20.05
N PHE A 499 -24.17 -27.94 -19.63
CA PHE A 499 -23.09 -28.49 -20.47
C PHE A 499 -23.01 -30.02 -20.34
N LYS A 500 -22.60 -30.71 -21.41
CA LYS A 500 -21.96 -32.02 -21.29
C LYS A 500 -20.46 -31.84 -21.07
N SER A 501 -19.86 -32.67 -20.22
CA SER A 501 -18.40 -32.67 -20.01
C SER A 501 -17.68 -32.95 -21.33
N GLY A 502 -17.10 -31.92 -21.95
CA GLY A 502 -16.37 -32.03 -23.22
C GLY A 502 -16.67 -30.92 -24.24
N GLU A 503 -17.79 -30.19 -24.10
CA GLU A 503 -18.18 -29.09 -25.00
C GLU A 503 -17.60 -27.74 -24.55
N ARG A 504 -16.28 -27.68 -24.35
CA ARG A 504 -15.57 -26.40 -24.11
C ARG A 504 -15.03 -25.88 -25.43
N GLY A 505 -15.79 -24.98 -26.04
CA GLY A 505 -15.25 -23.90 -26.86
C GLY A 505 -14.96 -22.73 -25.93
#